data_AF-A0A816FNU5-F1
#
_entry.id   AF-A0A816FNU5-F1
#
_cell.length_a   1.000
_cell.length_b   1.000
_cell.length_c   1.000
_cell.angle_alpha   90.00
_cell.angle_beta   90.00
_cell.angle_gamma   90.00
#
_symmetry.space_group_name_H-M   'P 1'
#
loop_
_entity.id
_entity.type
_entity.pdbx_description
1 polymer ?
#
loop_
_entity_poly.entity_id
_entity_poly.type
_entity_poly.pdbx_seq_one_letter_code
_entity_poly.pdbx_strand_id
1 'polypeptide(L)'
;MTHHPAQNRQETNQLYTSIGVISHGTITFAEDTSNPAKFISIPSNASVQHVKELLFRQWCSERPPLVISVAGGAKKYTMKPKLLKAFRSGLLKVARTTGIEIK
;
A
#
# COMPACT_ATOMS: atom_id res chain seq x y z
N MET A 1 2.24 -23.14 -12.80
CA MET A 1 0.80 -22.83 -12.93
C MET A 1 0.32 -22.27 -11.59
N THR A 2 0.58 -21.00 -11.33
CA THR A 2 0.10 -20.31 -10.14
C THR A 2 -1.27 -19.71 -10.47
N HIS A 3 -2.33 -20.41 -10.09
CA HIS A 3 -3.68 -19.85 -10.06
C HIS A 3 -3.69 -18.70 -9.04
N HIS A 4 -3.56 -17.46 -9.53
CA HIS A 4 -3.97 -16.28 -8.77
C HIS A 4 -5.51 -16.34 -8.70
N PRO A 5 -6.12 -16.41 -7.50
CA PRO A 5 -7.55 -16.53 -7.42
C PRO A 5 -8.15 -15.22 -7.95
N ALA A 6 -9.12 -15.34 -8.86
CA ALA A 6 -10.11 -14.31 -9.07
C ALA A 6 -10.86 -14.14 -7.74
N GLN A 7 -10.28 -13.34 -6.84
CA GLN A 7 -10.82 -13.04 -5.53
C GLN A 7 -12.24 -12.53 -5.75
N ASN A 8 -13.20 -13.23 -5.17
CA ASN A 8 -14.62 -13.20 -5.52
C ASN A 8 -15.13 -11.75 -5.60
N ARG A 9 -15.40 -11.28 -6.83
CA ARG A 9 -15.84 -9.90 -7.12
C ARG A 9 -17.07 -9.51 -6.30
N GLN A 10 -17.93 -10.49 -5.99
CA GLN A 10 -19.13 -10.28 -5.19
C GLN A 10 -18.83 -9.95 -3.73
N GLU A 11 -17.88 -10.66 -3.10
CA GLU A 11 -17.46 -10.38 -1.72
C GLU A 11 -16.80 -9.01 -1.59
N THR A 12 -16.02 -8.62 -2.60
CA THR A 12 -15.36 -7.30 -2.62
C THR A 12 -16.40 -6.18 -2.71
N ASN A 13 -17.42 -6.35 -3.55
CA ASN A 13 -18.51 -5.38 -3.65
C ASN A 13 -19.32 -5.29 -2.34
N GLN A 14 -19.61 -6.42 -1.69
CA GLN A 14 -20.30 -6.44 -0.39
C GLN A 14 -19.46 -5.74 0.69
N LEU A 15 -18.15 -5.97 0.72
CA LEU A 15 -17.23 -5.29 1.62
C LEU A 15 -17.21 -3.78 1.35
N TYR A 16 -17.14 -3.36 0.10
CA TYR A 16 -17.16 -1.94 -0.27
C TYR A 16 -18.44 -1.25 0.19
N THR A 17 -19.60 -1.89 0.02
CA THR A 17 -20.88 -1.40 0.53
C THR A 17 -20.89 -1.31 2.06
N SER A 18 -20.41 -2.35 2.76
CA SER A 18 -20.35 -2.38 4.23
C SER A 18 -19.46 -1.28 4.82
N ILE A 19 -18.36 -0.97 4.16
CA ILE A 19 -17.41 0.08 4.58
C ILE A 19 -17.91 1.48 4.21
N GLY A 20 -18.80 1.59 3.21
CA GLY A 20 -19.20 2.86 2.63
C GLY A 20 -18.09 3.47 1.77
N VAL A 21 -17.36 2.64 1.00
CA VAL A 21 -16.32 3.11 0.07
C VAL A 21 -16.91 4.17 -0.87
N ILE A 22 -16.29 5.36 -0.86
CA ILE A 22 -16.75 6.54 -1.61
C ILE A 22 -16.30 6.42 -3.07
N SER A 23 -15.05 6.03 -3.28
CA SER A 23 -14.46 5.84 -4.61
C SER A 23 -13.31 4.85 -4.54
N HIS A 24 -13.02 4.17 -5.65
CA HIS A 24 -11.89 3.26 -5.76
C HIS A 24 -11.44 3.18 -7.22
N GLY A 25 -10.18 2.82 -7.44
CA GLY A 25 -9.65 2.65 -8.79
C GLY A 25 -8.15 2.64 -8.83
N THR A 26 -7.60 3.08 -9.96
CA THR A 26 -6.17 3.11 -10.23
C THR A 26 -5.80 4.48 -10.82
N ILE A 27 -4.70 5.06 -10.34
CA ILE A 27 -4.14 6.32 -10.80
C ILE A 27 -2.84 6.01 -11.54
N THR A 28 -2.72 6.53 -12.76
CA THR A 28 -1.47 6.44 -13.54
C THR A 28 -0.82 7.82 -13.55
N PHE A 29 0.45 7.89 -13.16
CA PHE A 29 1.20 9.13 -13.18
C PHE A 29 1.79 9.35 -14.57
N ALA A 30 1.69 10.56 -15.12
CA ALA A 30 2.16 10.86 -16.47
C ALA A 30 3.65 10.59 -16.66
N GLU A 31 4.45 10.74 -15.59
CA GLU A 31 5.90 10.53 -15.60
C GLU A 31 6.30 9.05 -15.46
N ASP A 32 5.39 8.19 -14.97
CA ASP A 32 5.61 6.75 -14.83
C ASP A 32 4.32 5.99 -15.10
N THR A 33 4.11 5.66 -16.37
CA THR A 33 2.93 4.92 -16.82
C THR A 33 3.05 3.42 -16.57
N SER A 34 4.22 2.94 -16.16
CA SER A 34 4.51 1.52 -15.97
C SER A 34 4.03 0.97 -14.62
N ASN A 35 3.82 1.84 -13.64
CA ASN A 35 3.44 1.47 -12.28
C ASN A 35 2.16 2.19 -11.83
N PRO A 36 0.98 1.74 -12.30
CA PRO A 36 -0.28 2.35 -11.95
C PRO A 36 -0.66 2.05 -10.47
N ALA A 37 -0.95 3.09 -9.70
CA ALA A 37 -1.18 3.01 -8.26
C ALA A 37 -2.67 2.81 -7.93
N LYS A 38 -3.01 1.77 -7.19
CA LYS A 38 -4.39 1.56 -6.68
C LYS A 38 -4.74 2.60 -5.61
N PHE A 39 -6.01 2.97 -5.51
CA PHE A 39 -6.54 3.79 -4.42
C PHE A 39 -7.95 3.35 -4.01
N ILE A 40 -8.29 3.59 -2.73
CA ILE A 40 -9.63 3.45 -2.17
C ILE A 40 -9.87 4.62 -1.22
N SER A 41 -10.97 5.34 -1.41
CA SER A 41 -11.46 6.40 -0.54
C SER A 41 -12.53 5.85 0.40
N ILE A 42 -12.34 6.04 1.70
CA ILE A 42 -13.23 5.53 2.75
C ILE A 42 -13.67 6.68 3.68
N PRO A 43 -14.79 6.52 4.40
CA PRO A 43 -15.21 7.45 5.43
C PRO A 43 -14.19 7.52 6.58
N SER A 44 -14.08 8.69 7.23
CA SER A 44 -13.14 8.92 8.35
C SER A 44 -13.46 8.08 9.60
N ASN A 45 -14.71 7.63 9.74
CA ASN A 45 -15.19 6.77 10.83
C ASN A 45 -15.12 5.27 10.50
N ALA A 46 -14.54 4.88 9.37
CA ALA A 46 -14.38 3.47 9.01
C ALA A 46 -13.55 2.75 10.09
N SER A 47 -13.99 1.53 10.46
CA SER A 47 -13.31 0.76 11.51
C SER A 47 -11.90 0.33 11.08
N VAL A 48 -10.97 0.23 12.03
CA VAL A 48 -9.61 -0.26 11.76
C VAL A 48 -9.61 -1.67 11.16
N GLN A 49 -10.57 -2.53 11.56
CA GLN A 49 -10.70 -3.88 11.02
C GLN A 49 -11.07 -3.84 9.54
N HIS A 50 -11.96 -2.93 9.13
CA HIS A 50 -12.30 -2.73 7.73
C HIS A 50 -11.11 -2.24 6.91
N VAL A 51 -10.33 -1.28 7.43
CA VAL A 51 -9.12 -0.78 6.74
C VAL A 51 -8.09 -1.89 6.55
N LYS A 52 -7.89 -2.71 7.59
CA LYS A 52 -6.98 -3.86 7.54
C LYS A 52 -7.43 -4.90 6.51
N GLU A 53 -8.73 -5.22 6.48
CA GLU A 53 -9.28 -6.15 5.50
C GLU A 53 -9.11 -5.64 4.07
N LEU A 54 -9.32 -4.34 3.83
CA LEU A 54 -9.07 -3.70 2.53
C LEU A 54 -7.60 -3.78 2.14
N LEU A 55 -6.67 -3.48 3.07
CA LEU A 55 -5.23 -3.53 2.80
C LEU A 55 -4.80 -4.92 2.33
N PHE A 56 -5.23 -5.97 3.03
CA PHE A 56 -4.91 -7.34 2.66
C PHE A 56 -5.61 -7.75 1.35
N ARG A 57 -6.90 -7.50 1.19
CA ARG A 57 -7.59 -7.91 -0.04
C ARG A 57 -7.07 -7.23 -1.32
N GLN A 58 -6.61 -5.98 -1.23
CA GLN A 58 -6.34 -5.15 -2.41
C GLN A 58 -4.86 -4.96 -2.71
N TRP A 59 -4.00 -4.98 -1.69
CA TRP A 59 -2.55 -4.77 -1.83
C TRP A 59 -1.71 -5.95 -1.35
N CYS A 60 -2.08 -6.63 -0.27
CA CYS A 60 -1.24 -7.66 0.34
C CYS A 60 -1.91 -9.02 0.32
N SER A 61 -1.53 -9.90 -0.61
CA SER A 61 -2.06 -11.26 -0.68
C SER A 61 -1.88 -12.07 0.62
N GLU A 62 -0.87 -11.72 1.44
CA GLU A 62 -0.59 -12.32 2.74
C GLU A 62 -0.22 -11.25 3.78
N ARG A 63 -0.25 -11.64 5.07
CA ARG A 63 0.16 -10.77 6.17
C ARG A 63 1.65 -10.43 6.04
N PRO A 64 2.05 -9.15 5.99
CA PRO A 64 3.46 -8.80 5.90
C PRO A 64 4.19 -9.21 7.19
N PRO A 65 5.40 -9.79 7.10
CA PRO A 65 6.17 -10.24 8.25
C PRO A 65 6.79 -9.10 9.05
N LEU A 66 6.87 -7.90 8.44
CA LEU A 66 7.41 -6.69 9.06
C LEU A 66 6.62 -5.48 8.54
N VAL A 67 6.31 -4.54 9.45
CA VAL A 67 5.72 -3.24 9.12
C VAL A 67 6.68 -2.16 9.59
N ILE A 68 7.04 -1.26 8.68
CA ILE A 68 7.90 -0.11 8.97
C ILE A 68 7.03 1.15 8.88
N SER A 69 6.92 1.88 9.98
CA SER A 69 6.29 3.21 9.99
C SER A 69 7.36 4.29 9.85
N VAL A 70 7.23 5.14 8.85
CA VAL A 70 8.09 6.31 8.64
C VAL A 70 7.25 7.56 8.82
N ALA A 71 7.60 8.36 9.83
CA ALA A 71 6.93 9.63 10.13
C ALA A 71 7.87 10.81 9.84
N GLY A 72 7.30 11.96 9.49
CA GLY A 72 8.04 13.19 9.17
C GLY A 72 7.15 14.42 9.26
N GLY A 73 7.72 15.59 8.99
CA GLY A 73 6.98 16.86 8.93
C GLY A 73 6.44 17.15 7.53
N ALA A 74 5.41 18.00 7.44
CA ALA A 74 4.85 18.46 6.16
C ALA A 74 5.81 19.38 5.37
N LYS A 75 6.78 20.00 6.05
CA LYS A 75 7.76 20.90 5.43
C LYS A 75 8.87 20.09 4.75
N LYS A 76 9.28 20.53 3.55
CA LYS A 76 10.41 19.95 2.83
C LYS A 76 11.69 20.02 3.67
N TYR A 77 12.25 18.85 3.96
CA TYR A 77 13.52 18.71 4.67
C TYR A 77 14.58 18.13 3.73
N THR A 78 15.74 18.79 3.63
CA THR A 78 16.85 18.32 2.79
C THR A 78 17.88 17.61 3.65
N MET A 79 17.99 16.30 3.48
CA MET A 79 19.03 15.50 4.13
C MET A 79 20.40 15.71 3.48
N LYS A 80 21.47 15.65 4.28
CA LYS A 80 22.85 15.57 3.76
C LYS A 80 23.00 14.31 2.87
N PRO A 81 23.71 14.36 1.73
CA PRO A 81 23.78 13.25 0.77
C PRO A 81 24.19 11.90 1.37
N LYS A 82 25.18 11.88 2.28
CA LYS A 82 25.64 10.66 2.97
C LYS A 82 24.52 10.02 3.80
N LEU A 83 23.74 10.83 4.51
CA LEU A 83 22.62 10.37 5.33
C LEU A 83 21.48 9.84 4.46
N LEU A 84 21.12 10.57 3.39
CA LEU A 84 20.11 10.12 2.43
C LEU A 84 20.47 8.77 1.79
N LYS A 85 21.75 8.58 1.44
CA LYS A 85 22.24 7.31 0.89
C LYS A 85 22.11 6.17 1.90
N ALA A 86 22.59 6.38 3.13
CA ALA A 86 22.50 5.37 4.19
C ALA A 86 21.05 4.99 4.50
N PHE A 87 20.15 5.99 4.59
CA PHE A 87 18.73 5.78 4.83
C PHE A 87 18.07 4.94 3.73
N ARG A 88 18.24 5.32 2.45
CA ARG A 88 17.70 4.58 1.30
C ARG A 88 18.23 3.15 1.23
N SER A 89 19.55 2.98 1.36
CA SER A 89 20.17 1.66 1.29
C SER A 89 19.73 0.77 2.46
N GLY A 90 19.56 1.33 3.66
CA GLY A 90 19.02 0.61 4.82
C GLY A 90 17.62 0.07 4.57
N LEU A 91 16.70 0.92 4.10
CA LEU A 91 15.32 0.52 3.81
C LEU A 91 15.22 -0.54 2.70
N LEU A 92 15.96 -0.34 1.60
CA LEU A 92 16.00 -1.33 0.51
C LEU A 92 16.59 -2.65 0.96
N LYS A 93 17.61 -2.63 1.82
CA LYS A 93 18.21 -3.85 2.37
C LYS A 93 17.19 -4.62 3.22
N VAL A 94 16.51 -3.93 4.13
CA VAL A 94 15.48 -4.56 4.98
C VAL A 94 14.40 -5.20 4.12
N ALA A 95 13.84 -4.45 3.16
CA ALA A 95 12.78 -4.96 2.30
C ALA A 95 13.18 -6.23 1.53
N ARG A 96 14.38 -6.23 0.92
CA ARG A 96 14.90 -7.40 0.22
C ARG A 96 15.11 -8.60 1.15
N THR A 97 15.62 -8.37 2.36
CA THR A 97 15.85 -9.45 3.33
C THR A 97 14.56 -10.04 3.87
N THR A 98 13.51 -9.24 4.02
CA THR A 98 12.21 -9.69 4.55
C THR A 98 11.22 -10.13 3.46
N GLY A 99 11.64 -10.18 2.19
CA GLY A 99 10.77 -10.52 1.07
C GLY A 99 9.67 -9.49 0.80
N ILE A 100 9.83 -8.26 1.28
CA ILE A 100 8.92 -7.15 1.02
C ILE A 100 9.31 -6.53 -0.33
N GLU A 101 8.40 -6.54 -1.30
CA GLU A 101 8.54 -5.71 -2.50
C GLU A 101 8.10 -4.28 -2.17
N ILE A 102 9.04 -3.33 -2.16
CA ILE A 102 8.71 -1.90 -2.21
C ILE A 102 8.44 -1.58 -3.69
N LYS A 103 7.16 -1.51 -4.07
CA LYS A 103 6.72 -1.00 -5.37
C LYS A 103 6.41 0.49 -5.30
#